data_AF-A0A059LIU0-F1
#
_entry.id   AF-A0A059LIU0-F1
#
_cell.length_a   1.000
_cell.length_b   1.000
_cell.length_c   1.000
_cell.angle_alpha   90.00
_cell.angle_beta   90.00
_cell.angle_gamma   90.00
#
_symmetry.space_group_name_H-M   'P 1'
#
loop_
_entity.id
_entity.type
_entity.pdbx_description
1 polymer ?
#
loop_
_entity_poly.entity_id
_entity_poly.type
_entity_poly.pdbx_seq_one_letter_code
_entity_poly.pdbx_strand_id
1 'polypeptide(L)'
;GGCLDDIKVRMLDLSKNQGDQLRRSKKERAALRASFRDILQILQHGGRAPVQRIGLKHGDSLTVDTLVDTVRLNTFRKFLAQGFQVHMQHNPLLHQVFKFRPRTERAEKLTSLEKRLYRSPASVENKARSQDRRKEREVMSAYKNNLLFS
;
A
#
# COMPACT_ATOMS: atom_id res chain seq x y z
N GLY A 1 42.42 16.32 10.22
CA GLY A 1 41.11 16.04 9.60
C GLY A 1 41.19 15.12 8.38
N GLY A 2 42.01 14.06 8.38
CA GLY A 2 42.20 13.21 7.17
C GLY A 2 41.25 12.02 7.03
N CYS A 3 40.82 11.42 8.14
CA CYS A 3 40.14 10.11 8.12
C CYS A 3 38.86 10.05 7.27
N LEU A 4 37.99 11.07 7.34
CA LEU A 4 36.71 11.03 6.60
C LEU A 4 36.89 11.20 5.09
N ASP A 5 37.81 12.05 4.66
CA ASP A 5 38.05 12.29 3.25
C ASP A 5 38.80 11.12 2.60
N ASP A 6 39.72 10.48 3.33
CA ASP A 6 40.36 9.23 2.91
C ASP A 6 39.34 8.11 2.71
N ILE A 7 38.33 8.00 3.60
CA ILE A 7 37.23 7.05 3.47
C ILE A 7 36.37 7.35 2.24
N LYS A 8 36.05 8.63 1.97
CA LYS A 8 35.28 9.01 0.77
C LYS A 8 36.02 8.65 -0.52
N VAL A 9 37.32 8.93 -0.59
CA VAL A 9 38.17 8.60 -1.74
C VAL A 9 38.17 7.09 -1.97
N ARG A 10 38.35 6.30 -0.92
CA ARG A 10 38.33 4.83 -1.02
C ARG A 10 36.96 4.28 -1.41
N MET A 11 35.87 4.85 -0.89
CA MET A 11 34.51 4.49 -1.30
C MET A 11 34.23 4.82 -2.76
N LEU A 12 34.75 5.95 -3.26
CA LEU A 12 34.63 6.33 -4.66
C LEU A 12 35.36 5.33 -5.57
N ASP A 13 36.55 4.90 -5.17
CA ASP A 13 37.31 3.89 -5.89
C ASP A 13 36.58 2.52 -5.92
N LEU A 14 36.05 2.09 -4.78
CA LEU A 14 35.25 0.88 -4.67
C LEU A 14 33.95 0.96 -5.47
N SER A 15 33.32 2.13 -5.58
CA SER A 15 32.14 2.33 -6.43
C SER A 15 32.44 2.13 -7.93
N LYS A 16 33.72 2.26 -8.32
CA LYS A 16 34.23 2.03 -9.68
C LYS A 16 34.82 0.64 -9.87
N ASN A 17 34.93 -0.17 -8.81
CA ASN A 17 35.53 -1.53 -8.78
C ASN A 17 36.98 -1.60 -9.30
N GLN A 18 37.81 -0.58 -9.11
CA GLN A 18 39.21 -0.66 -9.57
C GLN A 18 40.06 -1.63 -8.72
N GLY A 19 39.63 -1.96 -7.49
CA GLY A 19 40.43 -2.73 -6.53
C GLY A 19 40.08 -4.21 -6.29
N ASP A 20 39.02 -4.80 -6.86
CA ASP A 20 38.61 -6.19 -6.55
C ASP A 20 38.21 -6.97 -7.82
N GLN A 21 39.23 -7.31 -8.62
CA GLN A 21 39.10 -8.08 -9.87
C GLN A 21 39.01 -9.60 -9.65
N LEU A 22 39.23 -10.08 -8.42
CA LEU A 22 39.41 -11.51 -8.14
C LEU A 22 38.18 -12.05 -7.41
N ARG A 23 37.45 -12.98 -8.06
CA ARG A 23 36.46 -13.94 -7.50
C ARG A 23 34.98 -13.55 -7.38
N ARG A 24 34.53 -12.32 -7.64
CA ARG A 24 33.07 -11.98 -7.53
C ARG A 24 32.33 -12.01 -8.87
N SER A 25 31.12 -12.54 -8.86
CA SER A 25 30.27 -12.61 -10.07
C SER A 25 29.94 -11.21 -10.60
N LYS A 26 29.62 -11.11 -11.90
CA LYS A 26 29.22 -9.82 -12.53
C LYS A 26 28.02 -9.18 -11.81
N LYS A 27 27.07 -10.00 -11.33
CA LYS A 27 25.88 -9.55 -10.59
C LYS A 27 26.25 -8.97 -9.23
N GLU A 28 27.08 -9.65 -8.45
CA GLU A 28 27.54 -9.16 -7.15
C GLU A 28 28.36 -7.88 -7.28
N ARG A 29 29.25 -7.82 -8.28
CA ARG A 29 30.01 -6.59 -8.59
C ARG A 29 29.09 -5.42 -8.93
N ALA A 30 28.01 -5.65 -9.69
CA ALA A 30 27.05 -4.60 -10.00
C ALA A 30 26.26 -4.14 -8.75
N ALA A 31 25.85 -5.08 -7.90
CA ALA A 31 25.15 -4.80 -6.64
C ALA A 31 26.03 -3.99 -5.68
N LEU A 32 27.31 -4.39 -5.52
CA LEU A 32 28.27 -3.68 -4.67
C LEU A 32 28.47 -2.23 -5.12
N ARG A 33 28.69 -2.00 -6.43
CA ARG A 33 28.82 -0.64 -6.96
C ARG A 33 27.58 0.21 -6.69
N ALA A 34 26.39 -0.38 -6.81
CA ALA A 34 25.14 0.31 -6.46
C ALA A 34 25.12 0.70 -4.99
N SER A 35 25.40 -0.25 -4.08
CA SER A 35 25.45 0.03 -2.65
C SER A 35 26.47 1.11 -2.27
N PHE A 36 27.68 1.08 -2.86
CA PHE A 36 28.69 2.13 -2.58
C PHE A 36 28.26 3.51 -3.09
N ARG A 37 27.59 3.59 -4.25
CA ARG A 37 27.02 4.86 -4.73
C ARG A 37 25.94 5.37 -3.79
N ASP A 38 25.05 4.51 -3.33
CA ASP A 38 23.97 4.88 -2.42
C ASP A 38 24.54 5.37 -1.07
N ILE A 39 25.55 4.68 -0.53
CA ILE A 39 26.23 5.08 0.71
C ILE A 39 26.95 6.43 0.55
N LEU A 40 27.67 6.63 -0.56
CA LEU A 40 28.33 7.92 -0.85
C LEU A 40 27.31 9.06 -0.93
N GLN A 41 26.20 8.84 -1.61
CA GLN A 41 25.12 9.81 -1.71
C GLN A 41 24.57 10.16 -0.32
N ILE A 42 24.34 9.16 0.53
CA ILE A 42 23.87 9.36 1.91
C ILE A 42 24.88 10.17 2.72
N LEU A 43 26.18 9.84 2.64
CA LEU A 43 27.23 10.56 3.36
C LEU A 43 27.36 12.02 2.89
N GLN A 44 27.20 12.27 1.59
CA GLN A 44 27.26 13.62 1.01
C GLN A 44 26.04 14.47 1.38
N HIS A 45 24.86 13.86 1.53
CA HIS A 45 23.61 14.54 1.89
C HIS A 45 23.25 14.46 3.39
N GLY A 46 24.25 14.27 4.25
CA GLY A 46 24.07 14.35 5.71
C GLY A 46 23.19 13.24 6.29
N GLY A 47 23.26 12.02 5.75
CA GLY A 47 22.55 10.85 6.26
C GLY A 47 21.15 10.61 5.69
N ARG A 48 20.70 11.44 4.74
CA ARG A 48 19.41 11.24 4.05
C ARG A 48 19.52 10.17 2.98
N ALA A 49 18.66 9.16 3.08
CA ALA A 49 18.56 8.08 2.10
C ALA A 49 17.57 8.44 1.00
N PRO A 50 17.66 7.78 -0.18
CA PRO A 50 16.65 7.91 -1.21
C PRO A 50 15.26 7.59 -0.65
N VAL A 51 14.29 8.46 -0.90
CA VAL A 51 12.92 8.28 -0.40
C VAL A 51 12.30 7.02 -1.00
N GLN A 52 11.98 6.05 -0.16
CA GLN A 52 11.29 4.83 -0.53
C GLN A 52 9.82 4.92 -0.11
N ARG A 53 8.90 4.65 -1.04
CA ARG A 53 7.47 4.59 -0.75
C ARG A 53 6.95 3.18 -0.96
N ILE A 54 6.43 2.57 0.09
CA ILE A 54 5.88 1.21 0.07
C ILE A 54 4.37 1.29 0.19
N GLY A 55 3.66 0.77 -0.81
CA GLY A 55 2.22 0.54 -0.72
C GLY A 55 1.90 -0.55 0.29
N LEU A 56 1.02 -0.25 1.23
CA LEU A 56 0.47 -1.17 2.21
C LEU A 56 -1.00 -1.48 1.87
N LYS A 57 -1.61 -2.40 2.63
CA LYS A 57 -3.04 -2.69 2.49
C LYS A 57 -3.90 -1.44 2.74
N HIS A 58 -5.14 -1.48 2.27
CA HIS A 58 -6.15 -0.43 2.49
C HIS A 58 -5.82 0.95 1.88
N GLY A 59 -4.84 1.00 0.98
CA GLY A 59 -4.38 2.24 0.33
C GLY A 59 -3.41 3.05 1.18
N ASP A 60 -2.87 2.46 2.24
CA ASP A 60 -1.81 3.07 3.02
C ASP A 60 -0.48 3.06 2.28
N SER A 61 0.40 3.98 2.64
CA SER A 61 1.78 3.96 2.17
C SER A 61 2.73 4.35 3.28
N LEU A 62 3.79 3.55 3.46
CA LEU A 62 4.91 3.89 4.32
C LEU A 62 5.97 4.60 3.49
N THR A 63 6.34 5.81 3.90
CA THR A 63 7.45 6.56 3.31
C THR A 63 8.63 6.49 4.25
N VAL A 64 9.80 6.13 3.71
CA VAL A 64 11.07 6.02 4.44
C VAL A 64 12.10 6.87 3.73
N ASP A 65 12.73 7.81 4.44
CA ASP A 65 13.67 8.80 3.91
C ASP A 65 15.02 8.83 4.65
N THR A 66 15.15 8.08 5.74
CA THR A 66 16.40 7.97 6.50
C THR A 66 17.09 6.62 6.27
N LEU A 67 18.41 6.59 6.37
CA LEU A 67 19.17 5.33 6.29
C LEU A 67 18.79 4.37 7.42
N VAL A 68 18.61 4.90 8.64
CA VAL A 68 18.26 4.10 9.82
C VAL A 68 16.92 3.39 9.60
N ASP A 69 15.91 4.11 9.13
CA ASP A 69 14.60 3.52 8.88
C ASP A 69 14.63 2.56 7.68
N THR A 70 15.49 2.82 6.69
CA THR A 70 15.73 1.88 5.57
C THR A 70 16.31 0.54 6.08
N VAL A 71 17.28 0.59 6.99
CA VAL A 71 17.88 -0.62 7.59
C VAL A 71 16.85 -1.36 8.46
N ARG A 72 16.09 -0.64 9.29
CA ARG A 72 15.00 -1.23 10.10
C ARG A 72 13.97 -1.91 9.21
N LEU A 73 13.51 -1.22 8.18
CA LEU A 73 12.57 -1.73 7.19
C LEU A 73 13.07 -3.02 6.54
N ASN A 74 14.30 -3.04 6.06
CA ASN A 74 14.88 -4.24 5.45
C ASN A 74 14.99 -5.41 6.43
N THR A 75 15.28 -5.12 7.70
CA THR A 75 15.35 -6.12 8.77
C THR A 75 13.97 -6.72 9.03
N PHE A 76 12.95 -5.89 9.25
CA PHE A 76 11.58 -6.37 9.47
C PHE A 76 10.98 -7.06 8.24
N ARG A 77 11.29 -6.60 7.03
CA ARG A 77 10.84 -7.27 5.79
C ARG A 77 11.42 -8.67 5.66
N LYS A 78 12.70 -8.87 6.00
CA LYS A 78 13.33 -10.19 5.98
C LYS A 78 12.80 -11.08 7.10
N PHE A 79 12.63 -10.52 8.29
CA PHE A 79 12.17 -11.25 9.46
C PHE A 79 10.71 -11.70 9.36
N LEU A 80 9.82 -10.81 8.94
CA LEU A 80 8.38 -11.07 8.84
C LEU A 80 7.96 -11.62 7.47
N ALA A 81 8.84 -11.57 6.47
CA ALA A 81 8.61 -12.04 5.11
C ALA A 81 7.23 -11.58 4.56
N GLN A 82 6.37 -12.53 4.18
CA GLN A 82 5.03 -12.26 3.66
C GLN A 82 4.08 -11.64 4.70
N GLY A 83 4.33 -11.88 5.99
CA GLY A 83 3.56 -11.33 7.12
C GLY A 83 3.82 -9.85 7.40
N PHE A 84 4.86 -9.25 6.81
CA PHE A 84 5.22 -7.85 7.05
C PHE A 84 4.03 -6.89 6.86
N GLN A 85 3.25 -7.05 5.79
CA GLN A 85 2.10 -6.17 5.52
C GLN A 85 0.98 -6.30 6.56
N VAL A 86 0.75 -7.51 7.08
CA VAL A 86 -0.28 -7.76 8.09
C VAL A 86 0.17 -7.13 9.41
N HIS A 87 1.42 -7.33 9.81
CA HIS A 87 1.95 -6.70 11.02
C HIS A 87 2.01 -5.17 10.90
N MET A 88 2.33 -4.61 9.73
CA MET A 88 2.29 -3.15 9.55
C MET A 88 0.89 -2.55 9.79
N GLN A 89 -0.18 -3.32 9.62
CA GLN A 89 -1.55 -2.87 9.87
C GLN A 89 -1.97 -3.05 11.34
N HIS A 90 -1.56 -4.14 11.98
CA HIS A 90 -2.10 -4.52 13.30
C HIS A 90 -1.11 -4.40 14.46
N ASN A 91 0.19 -4.23 14.19
CA ASN A 91 1.23 -4.27 15.22
C ASN A 91 1.59 -2.86 15.74
N PRO A 92 1.21 -2.51 16.98
CA PRO A 92 1.51 -1.19 17.56
C PRO A 92 3.01 -0.91 17.67
N LEU A 93 3.85 -1.93 17.84
CA LEU A 93 5.30 -1.78 17.88
C LEU A 93 5.81 -1.22 16.55
N LEU A 94 5.35 -1.79 15.43
CA LEU A 94 5.77 -1.32 14.11
C LEU A 94 5.24 0.09 13.82
N HIS A 95 4.05 0.41 14.33
CA HIS A 95 3.49 1.76 14.26
C HIS A 95 4.37 2.77 14.99
N GLN A 96 4.86 2.42 16.18
CA GLN A 96 5.77 3.28 16.94
C GLN A 96 7.14 3.39 16.26
N VAL A 97 7.73 2.27 15.83
CA VAL A 97 9.06 2.23 15.20
C VAL A 97 9.09 3.04 13.92
N PHE A 98 8.07 2.91 13.06
CA PHE A 98 8.00 3.63 11.78
C PHE A 98 7.19 4.93 11.84
N LYS A 99 6.72 5.34 13.04
CA LYS A 99 5.79 6.46 13.24
C LYS A 99 4.61 6.42 12.27
N PHE A 100 4.16 5.21 11.96
CA PHE A 100 3.13 4.92 11.00
C PHE A 100 1.79 4.80 11.71
N ARG A 101 0.74 5.43 11.17
CA ARG A 101 -0.63 5.24 11.64
C ARG A 101 -1.43 4.56 10.53
N PRO A 102 -1.85 3.30 10.70
CA PRO A 102 -2.65 2.63 9.70
C PRO A 102 -3.98 3.36 9.52
N ARG A 103 -4.48 3.41 8.29
CA ARG A 103 -5.88 3.78 8.09
C ARG A 103 -6.74 2.61 8.50
N THR A 104 -7.84 2.93 9.17
CA THR A 104 -8.87 1.93 9.51
C THR A 104 -9.31 1.22 8.24
N GLU A 105 -9.49 -0.09 8.36
CA GLU A 105 -10.10 -0.89 7.30
C GLU A 105 -11.36 -0.17 6.79
N ARG A 106 -11.37 0.15 5.49
CA ARG A 106 -12.61 0.63 4.88
C ARG A 106 -13.61 -0.51 5.04
N ALA A 107 -14.77 -0.20 5.63
CA ALA A 107 -15.89 -1.12 5.74
C ALA A 107 -16.05 -1.89 4.43
N GLU A 108 -16.22 -3.21 4.54
CA GLU A 108 -16.25 -4.14 3.42
C GLU A 108 -17.05 -3.54 2.27
N LYS A 109 -16.38 -3.36 1.13
CA LYS A 109 -17.11 -3.03 -0.09
C LYS A 109 -18.01 -4.23 -0.36
N LEU A 110 -19.33 -4.04 -0.22
CA LEU A 110 -20.36 -5.03 -0.59
C LEU A 110 -19.87 -5.81 -1.82
N THR A 111 -19.81 -7.12 -1.67
CA THR A 111 -19.40 -8.03 -2.74
C THR A 111 -20.26 -7.80 -3.99
N SER A 112 -19.79 -8.22 -5.16
CA SER A 112 -20.58 -8.07 -6.39
C SER A 112 -21.96 -8.73 -6.27
N LEU A 113 -22.03 -9.84 -5.54
CA LEU A 113 -23.27 -10.56 -5.24
C LEU A 113 -24.18 -9.75 -4.31
N GLU A 114 -23.65 -9.19 -3.22
CA GLU A 114 -24.45 -8.37 -2.30
C GLU A 114 -24.91 -7.07 -2.95
N LYS A 115 -24.07 -6.41 -3.76
CA LYS A 115 -24.49 -5.26 -4.57
C LYS A 115 -25.62 -5.63 -5.51
N ARG A 116 -25.56 -6.80 -6.14
CA ARG A 116 -26.65 -7.29 -7.01
C ARG A 116 -27.91 -7.59 -6.19
N LEU A 117 -27.77 -8.21 -5.03
CA LEU A 117 -28.91 -8.55 -4.18
C LEU A 117 -29.63 -7.31 -3.65
N TYR A 118 -28.89 -6.28 -3.24
CA TYR A 118 -29.45 -5.06 -2.65
C TYR A 118 -29.78 -3.97 -3.67
N ARG A 119 -29.04 -3.84 -4.77
CA ARG A 119 -29.16 -2.69 -5.69
C ARG A 119 -29.73 -3.04 -7.06
N SER A 120 -29.95 -4.32 -7.38
CA SER A 120 -30.53 -4.68 -8.68
C SER A 120 -32.05 -4.45 -8.72
N PRO A 121 -32.62 -4.27 -9.93
CA PRO A 121 -34.06 -4.19 -10.12
C PRO A 121 -34.82 -5.45 -9.65
N ALA A 122 -34.13 -6.59 -9.55
CA ALA A 122 -34.67 -7.86 -9.07
C ALA A 122 -34.52 -8.06 -7.55
N SER A 123 -33.99 -7.07 -6.83
CA SER A 123 -33.90 -7.10 -5.37
C SER A 123 -35.28 -7.28 -4.72
N VAL A 124 -35.31 -7.95 -3.57
CA VAL A 124 -36.53 -8.19 -2.78
C VAL A 124 -37.25 -6.87 -2.49
N GLU A 125 -36.50 -5.83 -2.15
CA GLU A 125 -37.01 -4.50 -1.84
C GLU A 125 -37.59 -3.78 -3.07
N ASN A 126 -36.97 -3.93 -4.25
CA ASN A 126 -37.52 -3.37 -5.49
C ASN A 126 -38.76 -4.15 -5.97
N LYS A 127 -38.81 -5.46 -5.70
CA LYS A 127 -39.99 -6.30 -5.96
C LYS A 127 -41.16 -5.94 -5.05
N ALA A 128 -40.92 -5.74 -3.76
CA ALA A 128 -41.92 -5.25 -2.80
C ALA A 128 -42.48 -3.89 -3.23
N ARG A 129 -41.61 -2.91 -3.50
CA ARG A 129 -42.02 -1.58 -4.00
C ARG A 129 -42.76 -1.61 -5.34
N SER A 130 -42.54 -2.62 -6.17
CA SER A 130 -43.25 -2.79 -7.44
C SER A 130 -44.62 -3.42 -7.24
N GLN A 131 -44.74 -4.36 -6.30
CA GLN A 131 -46.02 -4.98 -5.93
C GLN A 131 -46.95 -3.98 -5.26
N ASP A 132 -46.45 -3.14 -4.36
CA ASP A 132 -47.28 -2.13 -3.69
C ASP A 132 -47.82 -1.10 -4.68
N ARG A 133 -46.95 -0.58 -5.55
CA ARG A 133 -47.38 0.33 -6.64
C ARG A 133 -48.34 -0.32 -7.62
N ARG A 134 -48.26 -1.64 -7.84
CA ARG A 134 -49.23 -2.36 -8.67
C ARG A 134 -50.59 -2.41 -8.00
N LYS A 135 -50.66 -2.72 -6.71
CA LYS A 135 -51.91 -2.71 -5.94
C LYS A 135 -52.57 -1.33 -5.95
N GLU A 136 -51.80 -0.26 -5.73
CA GLU A 136 -52.30 1.11 -5.79
C GLU A 136 -52.91 1.45 -7.15
N ARG A 137 -52.26 1.02 -8.26
CA ARG A 137 -52.79 1.22 -9.61
C ARG A 137 -54.07 0.43 -9.87
N GLU A 138 -54.15 -0.80 -9.38
CA GLU A 138 -55.34 -1.64 -9.50
C GLU A 138 -56.53 -1.01 -8.75
N VAL A 139 -56.31 -0.50 -7.54
CA VAL A 139 -57.33 0.23 -6.75
C VAL A 139 -57.79 1.49 -7.47
N MET A 140 -56.86 2.32 -7.96
CA MET A 140 -57.20 3.55 -8.68
C MET A 140 -57.90 3.29 -10.01
N SER A 141 -57.54 2.21 -10.71
CA SER A 141 -58.22 1.78 -11.94
C SER A 141 -59.64 1.31 -11.66
N ALA A 142 -59.87 0.56 -10.58
CA ALA A 142 -61.20 0.11 -10.17
C ALA A 142 -62.09 1.29 -9.77
N TYR A 143 -61.56 2.25 -9.01
CA TYR A 143 -62.27 3.49 -8.65
C TYR A 143 -62.69 4.29 -9.90
N LYS A 144 -61.76 4.47 -10.85
CA LYS A 144 -62.03 5.21 -12.09
C LYS A 144 -63.05 4.51 -12.98
N ASN A 145 -63.00 3.18 -13.08
CA ASN A 145 -64.01 2.41 -13.81
C ASN A 145 -65.40 2.56 -13.16
N ASN A 146 -65.50 2.42 -11.84
CA ASN A 146 -66.79 2.58 -11.16
C ASN A 146 -67.39 3.99 -11.30
N LEU A 147 -66.56 5.03 -11.41
CA LEU A 147 -67.01 6.41 -11.69
C LEU A 147 -67.50 6.63 -13.13
N LEU A 148 -67.03 5.83 -14.08
CA LEU A 148 -67.38 5.96 -15.51
C LEU A 148 -68.66 5.18 -15.87
N PHE A 149 -69.10 4.26 -15.00
CA PHE A 149 -70.28 3.42 -15.20
C PHE A 149 -71.43 3.71 -14.18
N SER A 150 -71.35 4.82 -13.44
CA SER A 150 -72.46 5.39 -12.65
C SER A 150 -73.07 6.60 -13.35
#